data_AF-D3DEH3-F1
#
_entry.id   AF-D3DEH3-F1
#
_cell.length_a   1.000
_cell.length_b   1.000
_cell.length_c   1.000
_cell.angle_alpha   90.00
_cell.angle_beta   90.00
_cell.angle_gamma   90.00
#
_symmetry.space_group_name_H-M   'P 1'
#
loop_
_entity.id
_entity.type
_entity.pdbx_description
1 polymer ?
#
loop_
_entity_poly.entity_id
_entity_poly.type
_entity_poly.pdbx_seq_one_letter_code
_entity_poly.pdbx_strand_id
1 'polypeptide(L)'
;MDTTRIVFITLSTLALVICLVFWGSSFYMFWKRYRIRRTTYDGAFGKTISDKEMKLTWWQKNGGYLLFISGLMILLFSVAGFVSLTNL
;
A
#
# COMPACT_ATOMS: atom_id res chain seq x y z
N MET A 1 -16.00 -26.07 19.97
CA MET A 1 -15.46 -25.82 18.62
C MET A 1 -15.24 -24.31 18.44
N ASP A 2 -14.60 -23.67 19.44
CA ASP A 2 -14.79 -22.21 19.64
C ASP A 2 -13.46 -21.44 19.65
N THR A 3 -12.40 -22.01 20.23
CA THR A 3 -11.10 -21.33 20.34
C THR A 3 -10.39 -21.16 19.00
N THR A 4 -10.43 -22.16 18.11
CA THR A 4 -9.78 -22.10 16.79
C THR A 4 -10.41 -21.06 15.88
N ARG A 5 -11.75 -20.96 15.83
CA ARG A 5 -12.46 -19.94 15.05
C ARG A 5 -12.14 -18.53 15.54
N ILE A 6 -12.11 -18.32 16.86
CA ILE A 6 -11.76 -17.02 17.46
C ILE A 6 -10.33 -16.60 17.11
N VAL A 7 -9.37 -17.53 17.15
CA VAL A 7 -7.97 -17.24 16.77
C VAL A 7 -7.88 -16.82 15.30
N PHE A 8 -8.56 -17.53 14.39
CA PHE A 8 -8.58 -17.17 12.96
C PHE A 8 -9.21 -15.80 12.71
N ILE A 9 -10.35 -15.49 13.34
CA ILE A 9 -10.99 -14.17 13.23
C ILE A 9 -10.03 -13.06 13.71
N THR A 10 -9.37 -13.29 14.85
CA THR A 10 -8.44 -12.31 15.44
C THR A 10 -7.24 -12.07 14.52
N LEU A 11 -6.64 -13.13 13.97
CA LEU A 11 -5.51 -13.02 13.04
C LEU A 11 -5.90 -12.34 11.73
N SER A 12 -7.06 -12.69 11.15
CA SER A 12 -7.54 -12.07 9.91
C SER A 12 -7.87 -10.59 10.11
N THR A 13 -8.43 -10.23 11.27
CA THR A 13 -8.72 -8.82 11.62
C THR A 13 -7.44 -8.02 11.82
N LEU A 14 -6.44 -8.58 12.52
CA LEU A 14 -5.11 -7.97 12.64
C LEU A 14 -4.46 -7.76 11.27
N ALA A 15 -4.55 -8.75 10.38
CA ALA A 15 -4.06 -8.62 9.01
C ALA A 15 -4.76 -7.50 8.23
N LEU A 16 -6.08 -7.29 8.41
CA LEU A 16 -6.78 -6.15 7.80
C LEU A 16 -6.25 -4.81 8.32
N VAL A 17 -6.04 -4.68 9.62
CA VAL A 17 -5.49 -3.44 10.21
C VAL A 17 -4.11 -3.15 9.63
N ILE A 18 -3.24 -4.16 9.52
CA ILE A 18 -1.92 -4.03 8.90
C ILE A 18 -2.05 -3.61 7.43
N CYS A 19 -2.96 -4.23 6.67
CA CYS A 19 -3.23 -3.86 5.29
C CYS A 19 -3.60 -2.37 5.14
N LEU A 20 -4.47 -1.85 6.01
CA LEU A 20 -4.86 -0.44 6.00
C LEU A 20 -3.68 0.49 6.28
N VAL A 21 -2.77 0.12 7.19
CA VAL A 21 -1.54 0.87 7.47
C VAL A 21 -0.62 0.90 6.24
N PHE A 22 -0.47 -0.23 5.54
CA PHE A 22 0.33 -0.32 4.33
C PHE A 22 -0.24 0.53 3.20
N TRP A 23 -1.56 0.48 3.00
CA TRP A 23 -2.24 1.32 2.01
C TRP A 23 -2.19 2.81 2.35
N GLY A 24 -2.39 3.19 3.61
CA GLY A 24 -2.24 4.57 4.05
C GLY A 24 -0.82 5.10 3.82
N SER A 25 0.19 4.27 4.13
CA SER A 25 1.61 4.61 3.90
C SER A 25 1.94 4.72 2.41
N SER A 26 1.39 3.81 1.59
CA SER A 26 1.51 3.86 0.13
C SER A 26 0.90 5.13 -0.45
N PHE A 27 -0.33 5.47 -0.04
CA PHE A 27 -1.02 6.68 -0.47
C PHE A 27 -0.26 7.94 -0.06
N TYR A 28 0.27 7.97 1.17
CA TYR A 28 1.13 9.06 1.64
C TYR A 28 2.38 9.24 0.76
N MET A 29 3.03 8.14 0.36
CA MET A 29 4.17 8.21 -0.56
C MET A 29 3.79 8.70 -1.96
N PHE A 30 2.65 8.25 -2.51
CA PHE A 30 2.16 8.75 -3.79
C PHE A 30 1.82 10.24 -3.74
N TRP A 31 1.15 10.67 -2.67
CA TRP A 31 0.83 12.08 -2.44
C TRP A 31 2.10 12.94 -2.32
N LYS A 32 3.08 12.47 -1.54
CA LYS A 32 4.39 13.15 -1.39
C LYS A 32 5.10 13.24 -2.73
N ARG A 33 5.13 12.16 -3.52
CA ARG A 33 5.71 12.16 -4.87
C ARG A 33 5.00 13.17 -5.77
N TYR A 34 3.67 13.16 -5.80
CA TYR A 34 2.87 14.11 -6.58
C TYR A 34 3.17 15.56 -6.20
N ARG A 35 3.29 15.87 -4.90
CA ARG A 35 3.67 17.20 -4.42
C ARG A 35 5.06 17.61 -4.91
N ILE A 36 6.05 16.74 -4.81
CA ILE A 36 7.42 17.01 -5.28
C ILE A 36 7.43 17.27 -6.78
N ARG A 37 6.62 16.52 -7.56
CA ARG A 37 6.49 16.80 -9.00
C ARG A 37 6.00 18.24 -9.19
N ARG A 38 4.89 18.64 -8.56
CA ARG A 38 4.33 20.00 -8.67
C ARG A 38 5.32 21.12 -8.31
N THR A 39 6.02 21.03 -7.17
CA THR A 39 6.98 22.08 -6.76
C THR A 39 8.21 22.16 -7.66
N THR A 40 8.56 21.07 -8.35
CA THR A 40 9.65 21.08 -9.35
C THR A 40 9.16 21.64 -10.70
N TYR A 41 7.86 21.63 -10.97
CA TYR A 41 7.24 22.13 -12.21
C TYR A 41 6.99 23.65 -12.19
N ASP A 42 6.83 24.28 -11.03
CA ASP A 42 6.60 25.74 -10.94
C ASP A 42 7.79 26.58 -11.48
N GLY A 43 8.96 25.96 -11.74
CA GLY A 43 10.11 26.59 -12.38
C GLY A 43 10.31 26.27 -13.88
N ALA A 44 9.55 25.34 -14.48
CA ALA A 44 9.80 24.88 -15.86
C ALA A 44 8.50 24.56 -16.60
N PHE A 45 8.02 25.55 -17.37
CA PHE A 45 6.86 25.47 -18.26
C PHE A 45 6.86 24.18 -19.14
N GLY A 46 5.78 23.40 -19.06
CA GLY A 46 5.25 22.60 -20.17
C GLY A 46 5.94 21.29 -20.56
N LYS A 47 7.00 20.83 -19.89
CA LYS A 47 7.61 19.52 -20.19
C LYS A 47 7.22 18.46 -19.16
N THR A 48 6.52 17.43 -19.60
CA THR A 48 6.34 16.17 -18.86
C THR A 48 7.69 15.47 -18.73
N ILE A 49 8.42 15.80 -17.67
CA ILE A 49 9.68 15.15 -17.34
C ILE A 49 9.41 13.65 -17.13
N SER A 50 10.08 12.83 -17.94
CA SER A 50 10.10 11.37 -17.78
C SER A 50 10.64 11.01 -16.40
N ASP A 51 10.13 9.94 -15.78
CA ASP A 51 10.62 9.44 -14.48
C ASP A 51 12.14 9.19 -14.45
N LYS A 52 12.79 9.11 -15.63
CA LYS A 52 14.24 9.05 -15.82
C LYS A 52 14.99 10.32 -15.39
N GLU A 53 14.40 11.51 -15.52
CA GLU A 53 15.10 12.78 -15.24
C GLU A 53 14.87 13.30 -13.81
N MET A 54 13.92 12.70 -13.06
CA MET A 54 13.74 13.03 -11.64
C MET A 54 14.91 12.50 -10.80
N LYS A 55 15.66 13.41 -10.15
CA LYS A 55 16.70 13.14 -9.14
C LYS A 55 16.13 12.64 -7.79
N LEU A 56 15.21 11.67 -7.85
CA LEU A 56 14.63 11.01 -6.67
C LEU A 56 15.35 9.70 -6.40
N THR A 57 15.47 9.34 -5.11
CA THR A 57 16.00 8.02 -4.72
C THR A 57 15.06 6.91 -5.17
N TRP A 58 15.60 5.70 -5.39
CA TRP A 58 14.81 4.54 -5.82
C TRP A 58 13.58 4.30 -4.91
N TRP A 59 13.75 4.46 -3.60
CA TRP A 59 12.67 4.34 -2.60
C TRP A 59 11.54 5.35 -2.80
N GLN A 60 11.83 6.58 -3.19
CA GLN A 60 10.79 7.59 -3.43
C GLN A 60 10.03 7.35 -4.74
N LYS A 61 10.67 6.68 -5.71
CA LYS A 61 10.02 6.29 -6.98
C LYS A 61 9.16 5.05 -6.81
N ASN A 62 9.68 4.03 -6.12
CA ASN A 62 9.10 2.68 -6.10
C ASN A 62 8.50 2.25 -4.76
N GLY A 63 8.86 2.90 -3.65
CA GLY A 63 8.42 2.51 -2.30
C GLY A 63 6.90 2.52 -2.13
N GLY A 64 6.21 3.50 -2.72
CA GLY A 64 4.74 3.54 -2.71
C GLY A 64 4.11 2.32 -3.38
N TYR A 65 4.65 1.86 -4.50
CA TYR A 65 4.15 0.67 -5.20
C TYR A 65 4.45 -0.62 -4.44
N LEU A 66 5.63 -0.74 -3.82
CA LEU A 66 5.98 -1.89 -2.99
C LEU A 66 5.01 -2.02 -1.81
N LEU A 67 4.77 -0.92 -1.09
CA LEU A 67 3.81 -0.91 0.03
C LEU A 67 2.38 -1.23 -0.44
N PHE A 68 1.99 -0.76 -1.63
CA PHE A 68 0.69 -1.07 -2.21
C PHE A 68 0.53 -2.57 -2.50
N ILE A 69 1.52 -3.17 -3.18
CA ILE A 69 1.52 -4.59 -3.53
C ILE A 69 1.56 -5.46 -2.27
N SER A 70 2.41 -5.12 -1.30
CA SER A 70 2.45 -5.82 -0.01
C SER A 70 1.12 -5.73 0.72
N GLY A 71 0.48 -4.55 0.76
CA GLY A 71 -0.87 -4.40 1.31
C GLY A 71 -1.90 -5.27 0.59
N LEU A 72 -1.87 -5.32 -0.75
CA LEU A 72 -2.76 -6.17 -1.55
C LEU A 72 -2.59 -7.66 -1.21
N MET A 73 -1.35 -8.14 -1.05
CA MET A 73 -1.09 -9.53 -0.67
C MET A 73 -1.64 -9.87 0.72
N ILE A 74 -1.48 -8.96 1.68
CA ILE A 74 -2.02 -9.11 3.04
C ILE A 74 -3.56 -9.13 3.02
N LEU A 75 -4.17 -8.29 2.19
CA LEU A 75 -5.63 -8.29 2.01
C LEU A 75 -6.13 -9.64 1.49
N LEU A 76 -5.51 -10.17 0.43
CA LEU A 76 -5.89 -11.46 -0.14
C LEU A 76 -5.77 -12.59 0.89
N PHE A 77 -4.70 -12.57 1.69
CA PHE A 77 -4.51 -13.53 2.78
C PHE A 77 -5.61 -13.42 3.84
N SER A 78 -5.94 -12.20 4.26
CA SER A 78 -7.00 -11.96 5.24
C SER A 78 -8.38 -12.41 4.73
N VAL A 79 -8.71 -12.08 3.48
CA VAL A 79 -9.97 -12.51 2.84
C VAL A 79 -10.04 -14.04 2.75
N ALA A 80 -8.95 -14.71 2.35
CA ALA A 80 -8.90 -16.17 2.32
C ALA A 80 -9.13 -16.80 3.70
N GLY A 81 -8.61 -16.17 4.76
CA GLY A 81 -8.87 -16.58 6.15
C GLY A 81 -10.34 -16.46 6.54
N PHE A 82 -11.02 -15.36 6.14
CA PHE A 82 -12.45 -15.19 6.38
C PHE A 82 -13.32 -16.16 5.57
N VAL A 83 -13.00 -16.39 4.30
CA VAL A 83 -13.73 -17.34 3.44
C VAL A 83 -13.62 -18.77 3.97
N SER A 84 -12.46 -19.14 4.52
CA SER A 84 -12.26 -20.45 5.15
C SER A 84 -13.11 -20.64 6.41
N LEU A 85 -13.49 -19.57 7.11
CA LEU A 85 -14.39 -19.63 8.27
C LEU A 85 -15.85 -19.86 7.87
N THR A 86 -16.28 -19.37 6.70
CA THR A 86 -17.66 -19.55 6.20
C THR A 86 -17.91 -20.91 5.54
N ASN A 87 -16.86 -21.58 5.06
CA ASN A 87 -16.94 -22.89 4.40
C ASN A 87 -16.72 -24.08 5.36
N LEU A 88 -16.73 -23.83 6.68
CA LEU A 88 -16.46 -24.79 7.77
C LEU A 88 -17.64 -24.85 8.74
#